data_AF-A0A379TA66-F1
#
_entry.id   AF-A0A379TA66-F1
#
_cell.length_a   1.000
_cell.length_b   1.000
_cell.length_c   1.000
_cell.angle_alpha   90.00
_cell.angle_beta   90.00
_cell.angle_gamma   90.00
#
_symmetry.space_group_name_H-M   'P 1'
#
loop_
_entity.id
_entity.type
_entity.pdbx_description
1 polymer ?
#
loop_
_entity_poly.entity_id
_entity_poly.type
_entity_poly.pdbx_seq_one_letter_code
_entity_poly.pdbx_strand_id
1 'polypeptide(L)'
;MIRRRYQRFAGTDAERLADVNSLASLTTPNTIVMPVRGGYGASRLLDRIDWQAIASRQQRDPLLICGHSDFTAIQAGLLAQANVITFSGPMLAANFGAETLNAFTERHFWLALRNAQFTLQWQGDGPQCDAQGTLWGGNLAMLISLIGTPWMPTIDKGILVLEDINEHPFRVERMLFTTGIRRNFKPPERHHSRQL
;
A
#
# COMPACT_ATOMS: atom_id res chain seq x y z
N MET A 1 -22.99 -1.97 -10.44
CA MET A 1 -23.01 -3.45 -10.47
C MET A 1 -21.69 -3.96 -11.01
N ILE A 2 -20.91 -4.71 -10.22
CA ILE A 2 -19.71 -5.41 -10.71
C ILE A 2 -20.21 -6.64 -11.48
N ARG A 3 -19.95 -6.69 -12.80
CA ARG A 3 -20.50 -7.75 -13.67
C ARG A 3 -19.66 -9.03 -13.72
N ARG A 4 -18.37 -8.95 -13.39
CA ARG A 4 -17.43 -10.09 -13.43
C ARG A 4 -17.36 -10.81 -12.10
N ARG A 5 -17.46 -12.15 -12.13
CA ARG A 5 -17.27 -13.01 -10.97
C ARG A 5 -16.71 -14.36 -11.41
N TYR A 6 -15.64 -14.78 -10.74
CA TYR A 6 -15.11 -16.14 -10.83
C TYR A 6 -14.81 -16.62 -9.42
N GLN A 7 -15.64 -17.52 -8.89
CA GLN A 7 -15.62 -17.92 -7.47
C GLN A 7 -15.72 -16.69 -6.53
N ARG A 8 -14.66 -16.42 -5.74
CA ARG A 8 -14.53 -15.27 -4.84
C ARG A 8 -13.88 -14.03 -5.48
N PHE A 9 -13.41 -14.14 -6.72
CA PHE A 9 -12.66 -13.09 -7.42
C PHE A 9 -13.57 -12.30 -8.37
N ALA A 10 -13.22 -11.05 -8.67
CA ALA A 10 -13.94 -10.16 -9.58
C ALA A 10 -13.63 -10.43 -11.07
N GLY A 11 -13.65 -11.72 -11.45
CA GLY A 11 -13.22 -12.22 -12.76
C GLY A 11 -12.13 -13.28 -12.63
N THR A 12 -11.86 -13.98 -13.72
CA THR A 12 -10.76 -14.93 -13.86
C THR A 12 -9.41 -14.24 -13.65
N ASP A 13 -8.35 -15.02 -13.39
CA ASP A 13 -7.00 -14.45 -13.30
C ASP A 13 -6.60 -13.72 -14.59
N ALA A 14 -6.99 -14.23 -15.76
CA ALA A 14 -6.71 -13.59 -17.04
C ALA A 14 -7.41 -12.23 -17.19
N GLU A 15 -8.68 -12.12 -16.82
CA GLU A 15 -9.42 -10.86 -16.87
C GLU A 15 -8.86 -9.82 -15.89
N ARG A 16 -8.55 -10.24 -14.66
CA ARG A 16 -7.98 -9.34 -13.64
C ARG A 16 -6.56 -8.91 -13.99
N LEU A 17 -5.77 -9.80 -14.57
CA LEU A 17 -4.44 -9.48 -15.08
C LEU A 17 -4.53 -8.50 -16.25
N ALA A 18 -5.49 -8.72 -17.16
CA ALA A 18 -5.73 -7.81 -18.28
C ALA A 18 -6.11 -6.41 -17.79
N ASP A 19 -6.92 -6.27 -16.74
CA ASP A 19 -7.20 -4.97 -16.13
C ASP A 19 -5.91 -4.25 -15.72
N VAL A 20 -5.01 -4.95 -15.01
CA VAL A 20 -3.75 -4.35 -14.52
C VAL A 20 -2.79 -4.03 -15.67
N ASN A 21 -2.59 -4.97 -16.60
CA ASN A 21 -1.67 -4.76 -17.73
C ASN A 21 -2.21 -3.71 -18.72
N SER A 22 -3.53 -3.52 -18.82
CA SER A 22 -4.13 -2.49 -19.68
C SER A 22 -3.76 -1.06 -19.26
N LEU A 23 -3.35 -0.85 -18.01
CA LEU A 23 -2.89 0.44 -17.51
C LEU A 23 -1.72 0.99 -18.33
N ALA A 24 -0.85 0.12 -18.87
CA ALA A 24 0.26 0.51 -19.73
C ALA A 24 -0.18 1.24 -21.01
N SER A 25 -1.44 1.07 -21.42
CA SER A 25 -2.01 1.64 -22.64
C SER A 25 -3.00 2.79 -22.40
N LEU A 26 -3.29 3.13 -21.14
CA LEU A 26 -4.32 4.12 -20.80
C LEU A 26 -3.76 5.55 -20.94
N THR A 27 -4.19 6.32 -21.94
CA THR A 27 -3.60 7.63 -22.27
C THR A 27 -4.46 8.84 -21.94
N THR A 28 -5.64 8.66 -21.34
CA THR A 28 -6.48 9.78 -20.93
C THR A 28 -5.77 10.62 -19.87
N PRO A 29 -5.56 11.94 -20.07
CA PRO A 29 -4.85 12.78 -19.10
C PRO A 29 -5.54 12.84 -17.73
N ASN A 30 -4.75 13.04 -16.67
CA ASN A 30 -5.24 13.19 -15.29
C ASN A 30 -6.13 12.03 -14.79
N THR A 31 -5.89 10.81 -15.31
CA THR A 31 -6.72 9.65 -14.94
C THR A 31 -6.37 9.11 -13.55
N ILE A 32 -7.41 9.01 -12.71
CA ILE A 32 -7.33 8.30 -11.43
C ILE A 32 -7.71 6.84 -11.66
N VAL A 33 -6.81 5.93 -11.30
CA VAL A 33 -7.03 4.48 -11.34
C VAL A 33 -7.30 4.01 -9.93
N MET A 34 -8.44 3.34 -9.72
CA MET A 34 -8.88 2.92 -8.40
C MET A 34 -9.38 1.48 -8.44
N PRO A 35 -8.86 0.57 -7.60
CA PRO A 35 -9.41 -0.76 -7.48
C PRO A 35 -10.79 -0.66 -6.84
N VAL A 36 -11.68 -1.53 -7.29
CA VAL A 36 -13.06 -1.51 -6.82
C VAL A 36 -13.15 -1.89 -5.34
N ARG A 37 -12.35 -2.87 -4.91
CA ARG A 37 -12.26 -3.36 -3.54
C ARG A 37 -10.95 -4.11 -3.34
N GLY A 38 -10.58 -4.28 -2.07
CA GLY A 38 -9.57 -5.25 -1.65
C GLY A 38 -10.17 -6.65 -1.50
N GLY A 39 -9.57 -7.45 -0.61
CA GLY A 39 -9.97 -8.83 -0.35
C GLY A 39 -8.78 -9.75 -0.51
N TYR A 40 -8.85 -10.64 -1.50
CA TYR A 40 -7.74 -11.54 -1.81
C TYR A 40 -7.72 -11.84 -3.30
N GLY A 41 -6.55 -11.70 -3.90
CA GLY A 41 -6.30 -12.20 -5.25
C GLY A 41 -5.23 -11.45 -6.02
N ALA A 42 -4.73 -10.31 -5.54
CA ALA A 42 -3.62 -9.59 -6.17
C ALA A 42 -2.35 -10.45 -6.25
N SER A 43 -2.02 -11.18 -5.18
CA SER A 43 -0.83 -12.05 -5.12
C SER A 43 -0.78 -13.14 -6.21
N ARG A 44 -1.93 -13.54 -6.77
CA ARG A 44 -2.01 -14.55 -7.87
C ARG A 44 -1.57 -14.01 -9.24
N LEU A 45 -1.37 -12.70 -9.34
CA LEU A 45 -1.13 -12.00 -10.60
C LEU A 45 0.31 -11.50 -10.71
N LEU A 46 1.04 -11.40 -9.60
CA LEU A 46 2.29 -10.65 -9.51
C LEU A 46 3.38 -11.15 -10.48
N ASP A 47 3.42 -12.45 -10.74
CA ASP A 47 4.36 -13.10 -11.66
C ASP A 47 4.07 -12.85 -13.14
N ARG A 48 2.88 -12.35 -13.47
CA ARG A 48 2.41 -12.12 -14.84
C ARG A 48 2.12 -10.65 -15.16
N ILE A 49 2.19 -9.77 -14.17
CA ILE A 49 2.06 -8.33 -14.40
C ILE A 49 3.27 -7.84 -15.22
N ASP A 50 3.01 -7.06 -16.26
CA ASP A 50 4.05 -6.42 -17.05
C ASP A 50 4.51 -5.13 -16.35
N TRP A 51 5.35 -5.33 -15.33
CA TRP A 51 5.84 -4.24 -14.48
C TRP A 51 6.57 -3.16 -15.28
N GLN A 52 7.34 -3.54 -16.30
CA GLN A 52 8.13 -2.61 -17.09
C GLN A 52 7.27 -1.79 -18.06
N ALA A 53 6.22 -2.38 -18.64
CA ALA A 53 5.27 -1.63 -19.46
C ALA A 53 4.52 -0.58 -18.62
N ILE A 54 4.04 -0.95 -17.42
CA ILE A 54 3.36 0.00 -16.51
C ILE A 54 4.35 1.08 -16.05
N ALA A 55 5.58 0.71 -15.70
CA ALA A 55 6.62 1.67 -15.31
C ALA A 55 6.95 2.66 -16.42
N SER A 56 7.09 2.18 -17.66
CA SER A 56 7.35 3.00 -18.84
C SER A 56 6.20 3.97 -19.11
N ARG A 57 4.95 3.51 -18.92
CA ARG A 57 3.76 4.36 -19.01
C ARG A 57 3.77 5.46 -17.96
N GLN A 58 4.18 5.18 -16.73
CA GLN A 58 4.23 6.16 -15.63
C GLN A 58 5.29 7.26 -15.82
N GLN A 59 6.23 7.14 -16.77
CA GLN A 59 7.24 8.18 -17.02
C GLN A 59 6.70 9.43 -17.73
N ARG A 60 5.51 9.35 -18.34
CA ARG A 60 4.91 10.45 -19.12
C ARG A 60 3.44 10.56 -18.76
N ASP A 61 3.04 11.69 -18.18
CA ASP A 61 1.67 11.93 -17.69
C ASP A 61 1.14 10.77 -16.83
N PRO A 62 1.76 10.51 -15.66
CA PRO A 62 1.51 9.33 -14.85
C PRO A 62 0.03 9.24 -14.44
N LEU A 63 -0.48 8.01 -14.44
CA LEU A 63 -1.75 7.68 -13.84
C LEU A 63 -1.67 7.87 -12.32
N LEU A 64 -2.74 8.41 -11.73
CA LEU A 64 -2.89 8.53 -10.28
C LEU A 64 -3.51 7.22 -9.74
N ILE A 65 -2.66 6.24 -9.47
CA ILE A 65 -3.08 4.90 -9.03
C ILE A 65 -3.27 4.90 -7.50
N CYS A 66 -4.50 4.69 -7.03
CA CYS A 66 -4.85 4.78 -5.60
C CYS A 66 -5.67 3.57 -5.12
N GLY A 67 -5.29 2.95 -4.01
CA GLY A 67 -6.02 1.86 -3.36
C GLY A 67 -5.34 1.40 -2.06
N HIS A 68 -5.93 0.45 -1.32
CA HIS A 68 -5.34 -0.10 -0.08
C HIS A 68 -5.67 -1.59 0.09
N SER A 69 -5.30 -2.20 1.23
CA SER A 69 -5.54 -3.62 1.55
C SER A 69 -4.82 -4.56 0.56
N ASP A 70 -5.50 -5.55 -0.05
CA ASP A 70 -4.90 -6.50 -1.03
C ASP A 70 -4.14 -5.80 -2.18
N PHE A 71 -4.54 -4.56 -2.53
CA PHE A 71 -3.86 -3.78 -3.55
C PHE A 71 -2.43 -3.35 -3.17
N THR A 72 -2.09 -3.36 -1.87
CA THR A 72 -0.72 -3.14 -1.38
C THR A 72 0.30 -4.05 -2.07
N ALA A 73 -0.07 -5.28 -2.45
CA ALA A 73 0.84 -6.18 -3.17
C ALA A 73 1.25 -5.64 -4.56
N ILE A 74 0.31 -5.02 -5.30
CA ILE A 74 0.61 -4.44 -6.61
C ILE A 74 1.42 -3.14 -6.43
N GLN A 75 1.06 -2.32 -5.43
CA GLN A 75 1.78 -1.08 -5.13
C GLN A 75 3.24 -1.35 -4.72
N ALA A 76 3.45 -2.36 -3.87
CA ALA A 76 4.78 -2.82 -3.48
C ALA A 76 5.56 -3.37 -4.68
N GLY A 77 4.93 -4.16 -5.56
CA GLY A 77 5.54 -4.63 -6.80
C GLY A 77 5.98 -3.49 -7.73
N LEU A 78 5.13 -2.48 -7.93
CA LEU A 78 5.44 -1.29 -8.72
C LEU A 78 6.63 -0.49 -8.14
N LEU A 79 6.68 -0.36 -6.82
CA LEU A 79 7.78 0.29 -6.11
C LEU A 79 9.08 -0.52 -6.24
N ALA A 80 9.03 -1.83 -5.99
CA ALA A 80 10.19 -2.72 -6.03
C ALA A 80 10.80 -2.85 -7.44
N GLN A 81 9.96 -2.91 -8.48
CA GLN A 81 10.40 -3.19 -9.85
C GLN A 81 10.85 -1.93 -10.60
N ALA A 82 10.34 -0.75 -10.24
CA ALA A 82 10.58 0.46 -11.04
C ALA A 82 10.45 1.79 -10.28
N ASN A 83 10.43 1.79 -8.94
CA ASN A 83 10.24 2.99 -8.12
C ASN A 83 8.98 3.80 -8.49
N VAL A 84 7.93 3.13 -8.96
CA VAL A 84 6.68 3.79 -9.35
C VAL A 84 5.90 4.20 -8.10
N ILE A 85 5.60 5.49 -8.00
CA ILE A 85 4.78 6.04 -6.92
C ILE A 85 3.31 5.72 -7.16
N THR A 86 2.65 5.24 -6.10
CA THR A 86 1.19 5.04 -6.03
C THR A 86 0.67 5.51 -4.67
N PHE A 87 -0.64 5.67 -4.54
CA PHE A 87 -1.27 6.22 -3.34
C PHE A 87 -1.96 5.11 -2.52
N SER A 88 -1.45 4.80 -1.33
CA SER A 88 -2.20 3.99 -0.37
C SER A 88 -3.37 4.81 0.17
N GLY A 89 -4.60 4.52 -0.28
CA GLY A 89 -5.75 5.40 -0.07
C GLY A 89 -7.10 4.76 -0.38
N PRO A 90 -8.19 5.55 -0.47
CA PRO A 90 -9.55 5.03 -0.57
C PRO A 90 -9.79 4.18 -1.82
N MET A 91 -10.73 3.25 -1.72
CA MET A 91 -11.22 2.42 -2.81
C MET A 91 -12.69 2.71 -3.11
N LEU A 92 -13.16 2.26 -4.28
CA LEU A 92 -14.52 2.55 -4.73
C LEU A 92 -15.57 2.01 -3.76
N ALA A 93 -15.57 0.71 -3.47
CA ALA A 93 -16.66 0.10 -2.70
C ALA A 93 -16.62 0.45 -1.21
N ALA A 94 -15.43 0.52 -0.60
CA ALA A 94 -15.30 0.71 0.85
C ALA A 94 -15.42 2.18 1.29
N ASN A 95 -15.09 3.14 0.42
CA ASN A 95 -15.03 4.55 0.78
C ASN A 95 -16.03 5.39 -0.02
N PHE A 96 -15.92 5.41 -1.36
CA PHE A 96 -16.79 6.24 -2.20
C PHE A 96 -18.19 5.65 -2.39
N GLY A 97 -18.34 4.34 -2.23
CA GLY A 97 -19.58 3.59 -2.28
C GLY A 97 -20.17 3.27 -0.91
N ALA A 98 -19.60 3.83 0.16
CA ALA A 98 -20.20 3.75 1.49
C ALA A 98 -21.51 4.52 1.53
N GLU A 99 -22.39 4.18 2.48
CA GLU A 99 -23.68 4.88 2.66
C GLU A 99 -23.51 6.38 2.89
N THR A 100 -22.51 6.76 3.70
CA THR A 100 -22.09 8.14 3.88
C THR A 100 -20.62 8.28 3.49
N LEU A 101 -20.33 9.23 2.62
CA LEU A 101 -18.95 9.59 2.29
C LEU A 101 -18.28 10.27 3.50
N ASN A 102 -17.19 9.69 3.97
CA ASN A 102 -16.43 10.25 5.08
C ASN A 102 -15.65 11.49 4.63
N ALA A 103 -16.03 12.67 5.14
CA ALA A 103 -15.44 13.96 4.75
C ALA A 103 -13.93 14.05 5.01
N PHE A 104 -13.43 13.40 6.07
CA PHE A 104 -11.99 13.33 6.34
C PHE A 104 -11.25 12.57 5.23
N THR A 105 -11.78 11.42 4.81
CA THR A 105 -11.21 10.60 3.74
C THR A 105 -11.22 11.34 2.41
N GLU A 106 -12.35 11.95 2.06
CA GLU A 106 -12.48 12.72 0.82
C GLU A 106 -11.51 13.90 0.78
N ARG A 107 -11.44 14.69 1.87
CA ARG A 107 -10.52 15.83 1.97
C ARG A 107 -9.07 15.41 1.75
N HIS A 108 -8.60 14.37 2.43
CA HIS A 108 -7.20 13.95 2.36
C HIS A 108 -6.86 13.27 1.04
N PHE A 109 -7.82 12.57 0.42
CA PHE A 109 -7.67 12.05 -0.94
C PHE A 109 -7.42 13.18 -1.95
N TRP A 110 -8.26 14.21 -1.95
CA TRP A 110 -8.07 15.35 -2.86
C TRP A 110 -6.86 16.20 -2.51
N LEU A 111 -6.51 16.32 -1.22
CA LEU A 111 -5.30 16.99 -0.78
C LEU A 111 -4.06 16.35 -1.43
N ALA A 112 -3.94 15.03 -1.35
CA ALA A 112 -2.79 14.31 -1.91
C ALA A 112 -2.73 14.36 -3.44
N LEU A 113 -3.86 14.26 -4.13
CA LEU A 113 -3.87 14.21 -5.60
C LEU A 113 -3.72 15.57 -6.28
N ARG A 114 -4.05 16.68 -5.59
CA ARG A 114 -4.04 18.02 -6.18
C ARG A 114 -2.83 18.88 -5.79
N ASN A 115 -2.06 18.45 -4.79
CA ASN A 115 -0.94 19.23 -4.26
C ASN A 115 0.34 18.42 -4.35
N ALA A 116 1.36 18.98 -5.02
CA ALA A 116 2.67 18.35 -5.12
C ALA A 116 3.35 18.18 -3.75
N GLN A 117 2.96 18.99 -2.76
CA GLN A 117 3.39 18.91 -1.38
C GLN A 117 2.19 19.14 -0.46
N PHE A 118 2.08 18.34 0.58
CA PHE A 118 1.05 18.48 1.61
C PHE A 118 1.57 17.95 2.94
N THR A 119 0.94 18.40 4.03
CA THR A 119 1.30 18.00 5.39
C THR A 119 0.13 17.32 6.06
N LEU A 120 0.39 16.18 6.69
CA LEU A 120 -0.54 15.52 7.60
C LEU A 120 -0.11 15.78 9.04
N GLN A 121 -1.06 16.10 9.90
CA GLN A 121 -0.83 16.32 11.33
C GLN A 121 -1.87 15.55 12.12
N TRP A 122 -1.42 14.83 13.13
CA TRP A 122 -2.27 14.13 14.09
C TRP A 122 -1.55 14.05 15.43
N GLN A 123 -2.30 13.75 16.49
CA GLN A 123 -1.74 13.46 17.80
C GLN A 123 -1.32 11.98 17.81
N GLY A 124 -0.02 11.73 17.73
CA GLY A 124 0.56 10.39 17.75
C GLY A 124 1.31 10.10 19.05
N ASP A 125 1.30 8.85 19.47
CA ASP A 125 2.06 8.38 20.62
C ASP A 125 3.43 7.87 20.16
N GLY A 126 4.49 8.59 20.53
CA GLY A 126 5.85 8.24 20.13
C GLY A 126 6.91 9.17 20.72
N PRO A 127 8.19 8.81 20.60
CA PRO A 127 9.28 9.70 21.00
C PRO A 127 9.31 10.95 20.10
N GLN A 128 9.81 12.06 20.64
CA GLN A 128 10.17 13.20 19.82
C GLN A 128 11.30 12.78 18.86
N CYS A 129 11.05 12.91 17.57
CA CYS A 129 12.00 12.55 16.53
C CYS A 129 11.86 13.46 15.31
N ASP A 130 12.96 13.56 14.56
CA ASP A 130 13.00 14.16 13.24
C ASP A 130 13.59 13.12 12.29
N ALA A 131 12.82 12.72 11.28
CA ALA A 131 13.17 11.66 10.36
C ALA A 131 12.69 12.01 8.95
N GLN A 132 13.55 11.74 7.98
CA GLN A 132 13.26 11.94 6.57
C GLN A 132 13.64 10.68 5.80
N GLY A 133 12.78 10.28 4.87
CA GLY A 133 13.00 9.12 4.04
C GLY A 133 11.86 8.91 3.05
N THR A 134 12.08 7.98 2.12
CA THR A 134 11.02 7.54 1.20
C THR A 134 9.86 6.95 2.01
N LEU A 135 8.66 7.49 1.83
CA LEU A 135 7.45 6.95 2.42
C LEU A 135 7.04 5.67 1.70
N TRP A 136 6.78 4.59 2.43
CA TRP A 136 6.32 3.32 1.89
C TRP A 136 5.53 2.51 2.92
N GLY A 137 4.90 1.43 2.48
CA GLY A 137 4.17 0.50 3.36
C GLY A 137 2.77 0.18 2.85
N GLY A 138 1.80 0.13 3.77
CA GLY A 138 0.41 -0.27 3.50
C GLY A 138 -0.05 -1.39 4.43
N ASN A 139 -0.84 -2.33 3.90
CA ASN A 139 -1.34 -3.44 4.69
C ASN A 139 -0.21 -4.39 5.15
N LEU A 140 -0.12 -4.63 6.45
CA LEU A 140 0.94 -5.41 7.10
C LEU A 140 0.94 -6.87 6.61
N ALA A 141 -0.20 -7.57 6.64
CA ALA A 141 -0.30 -8.93 6.12
C ALA A 141 0.13 -9.06 4.66
N MET A 142 -0.23 -8.07 3.81
CA MET A 142 0.22 -8.06 2.42
C MET A 142 1.73 -7.89 2.31
N LEU A 143 2.35 -6.95 3.04
CA LEU A 143 3.81 -6.79 3.01
C LEU A 143 4.54 -8.04 3.50
N ILE A 144 4.03 -8.70 4.54
CA ILE A 144 4.57 -9.98 5.01
C ILE A 144 4.53 -11.04 3.91
N SER A 145 3.44 -11.10 3.15
CA SER A 145 3.29 -12.07 2.06
C SER A 145 4.32 -11.91 0.93
N LEU A 146 4.97 -10.74 0.83
CA LEU A 146 5.97 -10.44 -0.20
C LEU A 146 7.41 -10.74 0.25
N ILE A 147 7.66 -11.00 1.53
CA ILE A 147 9.01 -11.28 2.02
C ILE A 147 9.60 -12.47 1.26
N GLY A 148 10.81 -12.29 0.71
CA GLY A 148 11.49 -13.31 -0.11
C GLY A 148 11.05 -13.34 -1.58
N THR A 149 10.13 -12.48 -2.00
CA THR A 149 9.71 -12.33 -3.40
C THR A 149 10.38 -11.12 -4.07
N PRO A 150 10.43 -11.07 -5.42
CA PRO A 150 10.93 -9.91 -6.16
C PRO A 150 10.09 -8.64 -5.98
N TRP A 151 8.90 -8.73 -5.38
CA TRP A 151 7.96 -7.61 -5.23
C TRP A 151 8.04 -6.95 -3.86
N MET A 152 8.95 -7.38 -2.99
CA MET A 152 9.23 -6.69 -1.73
C MET A 152 10.16 -5.49 -1.99
N PRO A 153 9.73 -4.24 -1.69
CA PRO A 153 10.59 -3.08 -1.86
C PRO A 153 11.82 -3.17 -0.96
N THR A 154 12.98 -2.86 -1.53
CA THR A 154 14.23 -2.69 -0.77
C THR A 154 14.50 -1.20 -0.62
N ILE A 155 14.10 -0.64 0.53
CA ILE A 155 14.17 0.80 0.80
C ILE A 155 15.07 1.03 2.01
N ASP A 156 16.22 1.65 1.78
CA ASP A 156 17.10 2.08 2.87
C ASP A 156 16.62 3.42 3.44
N LYS A 157 16.69 3.57 4.77
CA LYS A 157 16.32 4.79 5.51
C LYS A 157 14.93 5.36 5.15
N GLY A 158 13.97 4.51 4.81
CA GLY A 158 12.59 4.91 4.52
C GLY A 158 11.75 5.18 5.77
N ILE A 159 10.59 5.81 5.56
CA ILE A 159 9.54 5.95 6.56
C ILE A 159 8.47 4.90 6.23
N LEU A 160 8.35 3.87 7.09
CA LEU A 160 7.41 2.76 6.89
C LEU A 160 6.12 3.01 7.67
N VAL A 161 4.99 3.02 6.97
CA VAL A 161 3.64 3.13 7.55
C VAL A 161 2.88 1.82 7.36
N LEU A 162 2.32 1.29 8.45
CA LEU A 162 1.67 -0.01 8.48
C LEU A 162 0.25 0.10 9.02
N GLU A 163 -0.67 -0.63 8.41
CA GLU A 163 -2.04 -0.82 8.88
C GLU A 163 -2.44 -2.29 8.74
N ASP A 164 -3.41 -2.74 9.52
CA ASP A 164 -4.09 -4.01 9.26
C ASP A 164 -5.50 -4.00 9.86
N ILE A 165 -6.33 -4.96 9.46
CA ILE A 165 -7.72 -5.09 9.94
C ILE A 165 -8.04 -6.53 10.32
N ASN A 166 -8.80 -6.72 11.40
CA ASN A 166 -9.25 -8.02 11.89
C ASN A 166 -8.13 -9.01 12.25
N GLU A 167 -6.93 -8.52 12.53
CA GLU A 167 -5.83 -9.33 13.05
C GLU A 167 -5.77 -9.25 14.57
N HIS A 168 -5.75 -10.42 15.22
CA HIS A 168 -5.56 -10.47 16.66
C HIS A 168 -4.18 -9.87 17.04
N PRO A 169 -4.04 -9.11 18.14
CA PRO A 169 -2.78 -8.46 18.52
C PRO A 169 -1.52 -9.34 18.44
N PHE A 170 -1.56 -10.60 18.90
CA PHE A 170 -0.43 -11.53 18.76
C PHE A 170 0.01 -11.77 17.31
N ARG A 171 -0.90 -11.70 16.33
CA ARG A 171 -0.58 -11.86 14.91
C ARG A 171 0.11 -10.61 14.38
N VAL A 172 -0.37 -9.43 14.77
CA VAL A 172 0.29 -8.15 14.47
C VAL A 172 1.72 -8.17 15.02
N GLU A 173 1.90 -8.56 16.29
CA GLU A 173 3.22 -8.69 16.90
C GLU A 173 4.12 -9.66 16.11
N ARG A 174 3.64 -10.87 15.82
CA ARG A 174 4.38 -11.86 15.04
C ARG A 174 4.80 -11.34 13.67
N MET A 175 3.92 -10.60 12.98
CA MET A 175 4.22 -9.97 11.70
C MET A 175 5.29 -8.88 11.86
N LEU A 176 5.18 -8.00 12.85
CA LEU A 176 6.20 -6.97 13.14
C LEU A 176 7.58 -7.55 13.49
N PHE A 177 7.65 -8.74 14.11
CA PHE A 177 8.91 -9.45 14.28
C PHE A 177 9.45 -10.01 12.96
N THR A 178 8.57 -10.57 12.12
CA THR A 178 8.91 -11.22 10.85
C THR A 178 9.45 -10.24 9.81
N THR A 179 8.92 -9.01 9.75
CA THR A 179 9.45 -7.94 8.88
C THR A 179 10.91 -7.59 9.19
N GLY A 180 11.42 -7.95 10.36
CA GLY A 180 12.76 -7.55 10.82
C GLY A 180 12.84 -6.09 11.30
N ILE A 181 11.71 -5.36 11.38
CA ILE A 181 11.66 -3.96 11.83
C ILE A 181 12.27 -3.78 13.24
N ARG A 182 12.19 -4.81 14.09
CA ARG A 182 12.82 -4.80 15.42
C ARG A 182 14.35 -4.89 15.42
N ARG A 183 15.02 -5.23 14.32
CA ARG A 183 16.50 -5.31 14.32
C ARG A 183 17.18 -3.95 14.56
N ASN A 184 16.43 -2.85 14.47
CA ASN A 184 16.92 -1.49 14.76
C ASN A 184 16.36 -0.88 16.07
N PHE A 185 15.53 -1.59 16.84
CA PHE A 185 15.05 -1.09 18.14
C PHE A 185 15.87 -1.71 19.27
N LYS A 186 16.88 -0.98 19.78
CA LYS A 186 17.49 -1.31 21.07
C LYS A 186 16.40 -1.19 22.15
N PRO A 187 16.16 -2.22 22.99
CA PRO A 187 15.31 -2.05 24.15
C PRO A 187 15.93 -1.01 25.12
N PRO A 188 15.11 -0.23 25.85
CA PRO A 188 15.64 0.66 26.88
C PRO A 188 16.37 -0.17 27.95
N GLU A 189 17.56 0.29 28.33
CA GLU A 189 18.35 -0.33 29.40
C GLU A 189 17.52 -0.36 30.69
N ARG A 190 17.26 -1.55 31.21
CA ARG A 190 16.72 -1.69 32.57
C ARG A 190 17.84 -1.34 33.54
N HIS A 191 17.82 -0.12 34.08
CA HIS A 191 18.59 0.18 35.29
C HIS A 191 17.97 -0.58 36.46
N HIS A 192 18.52 -1.76 36.74
CA HIS A 192 18.33 -2.43 38.01
C HIS A 192 19.22 -1.74 39.05
N SER A 193 18.72 -0.66 39.65
CA SER A 193 19.19 -0.21 40.95
C SER A 193 18.76 -1.25 41.99
N ARG A 194 19.64 -2.24 42.25
CA ARG A 194 19.61 -2.98 43.50
C ARG A 194 20.13 -2.02 44.58
N GLN A 195 19.24 -1.48 45.39
CA GLN A 195 19.62 -0.94 46.69
C GLN A 195 19.78 -2.13 47.64
N LEU A 196 20.99 -2.24 48.21
CA LEU A 196 21.26 -2.93 49.47
C LEU A 196 20.80 -2.04 50.63
#